data_AF-A0A1F8NEF7-F1
#
_entry.id   AF-A0A1F8NEF7-F1
#
_cell.length_a   1.000
_cell.length_b   1.000
_cell.length_c   1.000
_cell.angle_alpha   90.00
_cell.angle_beta   90.00
_cell.angle_gamma   90.00
#
_symmetry.space_group_name_H-M   'P 1'
#
loop_
_entity.id
_entity.type
_entity.pdbx_description
1 polymer ?
#
loop_
_entity_poly.entity_id
_entity_poly.type
_entity_poly.pdbx_seq_one_letter_code
_entity_poly.pdbx_strand_id
1 'polypeptide(L)'
;EFNTGKDLEEIARRARTLLEDLRKNHPNLILRFSGEDTFRTRLEDQFLVYDQVAALVDRLGLPDTVGVATPPMVSQRLRALRERYPVTEFEVHFHDDRGFALSNTLEAVREGVRYINTTLLGIGERSGITSMTALMFNLHLDQNYDALEGYHLRGSYPINVLAADKLRMLVPPKEPISLTNRTHTAGVHQGAILNNSSTYEAHPLDVFGVSERDILLGPLSGWNTIHYFLKEIHYFRMDEATARDITARFKERVYQIDADQSPAELLLSIATEEYKLPKLLLPESARRQIVQRLDEEQPRKEQVK
;
A
#
# COMPACT_ATOMS: atom_id res chain seq x y z
N GLU A 1 29.34 17.15 -10.80
CA GLU A 1 29.20 18.46 -10.12
C GLU A 1 27.73 18.69 -9.80
N PHE A 2 27.25 18.24 -8.64
CA PHE A 2 25.85 18.43 -8.23
C PHE A 2 25.79 18.75 -6.72
N ASN A 3 26.60 19.71 -6.28
CA ASN A 3 26.58 20.17 -4.90
C ASN A 3 26.38 21.68 -4.87
N THR A 4 25.88 22.20 -3.74
CA THR A 4 25.50 23.59 -3.44
C THR A 4 26.64 24.63 -3.56
N GLY A 5 27.76 24.29 -4.19
CA GLY A 5 28.97 25.10 -4.30
C GLY A 5 29.73 25.25 -2.98
N LYS A 6 29.32 24.54 -1.92
CA LYS A 6 29.89 24.62 -0.58
C LYS A 6 30.74 23.41 -0.26
N ASP A 7 31.78 23.65 0.52
CA ASP A 7 32.64 22.62 1.08
C ASP A 7 31.84 21.71 2.04
N LEU A 8 31.99 20.39 1.88
CA LEU A 8 31.30 19.39 2.70
C LEU A 8 31.70 19.53 4.17
N GLU A 9 32.94 19.93 4.46
CA GLU A 9 33.38 20.19 5.84
C GLU A 9 32.62 21.36 6.47
N GLU A 10 32.36 22.43 5.69
CA GLU A 10 31.56 23.56 6.17
C GLU A 10 30.11 23.13 6.44
N ILE A 11 29.52 22.32 5.55
CA ILE A 11 28.17 21.78 5.73
C ILE A 11 28.11 20.93 7.00
N ALA A 12 29.05 20.01 7.18
CA ALA A 12 29.12 19.14 8.34
C ALA A 12 29.29 19.93 9.64
N ARG A 13 30.17 20.95 9.65
CA ARG A 13 30.38 21.83 10.80
C ARG A 13 29.11 22.60 11.16
N ARG A 14 28.41 23.16 10.17
CA ARG A 14 27.16 23.89 10.40
C ARG A 14 26.06 22.98 10.94
N ALA A 15 25.93 21.77 10.39
CA ALA A 15 24.97 20.78 10.87
C ALA A 15 25.29 20.38 12.32
N ARG A 16 26.56 20.10 12.64
CA ARG A 16 27.00 19.77 13.99
C ARG A 16 26.67 20.86 14.99
N THR A 17 27.01 22.13 14.72
CA THR A 17 26.73 23.25 15.62
C THR A 17 25.23 23.39 15.90
N LEU A 18 24.38 23.25 14.88
CA LEU A 18 22.93 23.30 15.07
C LEU A 18 22.43 22.12 15.94
N LEU A 19 22.93 20.91 15.69
CA LEU A 19 22.53 19.72 16.43
C LEU A 19 23.01 19.75 17.90
N GLU A 20 24.20 20.27 18.16
CA GLU A 20 24.72 20.50 19.52
C GLU A 20 23.80 21.46 20.30
N ASP A 21 23.43 22.59 19.69
CA ASP A 21 22.50 23.56 20.29
C ASP A 21 21.12 22.95 20.53
N LEU A 22 20.59 22.16 19.58
CA LEU A 22 19.32 21.47 19.75
C LEU A 22 19.37 20.44 20.88
N ARG A 23 20.45 19.64 20.97
CA ARG A 23 20.62 18.65 22.05
C ARG A 23 20.72 19.31 23.41
N LYS A 24 21.40 20.45 23.49
CA LYS A 24 21.54 21.22 24.74
C LYS A 24 20.22 21.85 25.19
N ASN A 25 19.50 22.50 24.27
CA ASN A 25 18.34 23.31 24.62
C ASN A 25 17.01 22.52 24.58
N HIS A 26 16.98 21.42 23.84
CA HIS A 26 15.79 20.59 23.61
C HIS A 26 16.11 19.08 23.67
N PRO A 27 16.60 18.58 24.83
CA PRO A 27 17.11 17.20 24.94
C PRO A 27 16.07 16.11 24.63
N ASN A 28 14.78 16.43 24.75
CA ASN A 28 13.68 15.49 24.52
C ASN A 28 13.21 15.41 23.06
N LEU A 29 13.78 16.21 22.14
CA LEU A 29 13.42 16.11 20.73
C LEU A 29 14.08 14.89 20.09
N ILE A 30 13.30 14.18 19.29
CA ILE A 30 13.82 13.15 18.39
C ILE A 30 14.40 13.85 17.18
N LEU A 31 15.71 13.71 16.97
CA LEU A 31 16.43 14.35 15.87
C LEU A 31 16.75 13.31 14.80
N ARG A 32 16.44 13.67 13.56
CA ARG A 32 16.83 12.94 12.35
C ARG A 32 17.67 13.86 11.47
N PHE A 33 18.80 13.37 10.99
CA PHE A 33 19.58 14.03 9.94
C PHE A 33 19.57 13.19 8.68
N SER A 34 19.28 13.81 7.53
CA SER A 34 19.22 13.11 6.25
C SER A 34 20.13 13.80 5.24
N GLY A 35 21.02 13.03 4.61
CA GLY A 35 21.73 13.49 3.41
C GLY A 35 20.87 13.23 2.18
N GLU A 36 20.38 14.28 1.52
CA GLU A 36 19.64 14.13 0.26
C GLU A 36 20.48 13.36 -0.77
N ASP A 37 19.82 12.52 -1.59
CA ASP A 37 20.44 11.80 -2.70
C ASP A 37 21.54 10.80 -2.30
N THR A 38 21.33 10.15 -1.16
CA THR A 38 22.27 9.22 -0.50
C THR A 38 22.83 8.16 -1.46
N PHE A 39 22.05 7.68 -2.41
CA PHE A 39 22.47 6.58 -3.29
C PHE A 39 23.35 7.01 -4.47
N ARG A 40 23.46 8.32 -4.74
CA ARG A 40 24.41 8.88 -5.71
C ARG A 40 25.60 9.58 -5.05
N THR A 41 25.51 9.93 -3.76
CA THR A 41 26.65 10.45 -3.00
C THR A 41 27.71 9.34 -2.78
N ARG A 42 28.99 9.68 -2.94
CA ARG A 42 30.09 8.75 -2.62
C ARG A 42 30.04 8.40 -1.13
N LEU A 43 30.41 7.16 -0.80
CA LEU A 43 30.36 6.70 0.59
C LEU A 43 31.32 7.48 1.49
N GLU A 44 32.50 7.85 0.98
CA GLU A 44 33.48 8.69 1.68
C GLU A 44 32.93 10.09 2.03
N ASP A 45 32.17 10.70 1.13
CA ASP A 45 31.53 12.00 1.38
C ASP A 45 30.42 11.89 2.43
N GLN A 46 29.68 10.78 2.43
CA GLN A 46 28.68 10.49 3.47
C GLN A 46 29.34 10.32 4.83
N PHE A 47 30.43 9.56 4.91
CA PHE A 47 31.17 9.37 6.15
C PHE A 47 31.72 10.69 6.70
N LEU A 48 32.28 11.55 5.85
CA LEU A 48 32.79 12.85 6.26
C LEU A 48 31.73 13.68 6.99
N VAL A 49 30.48 13.67 6.49
CA VAL A 49 29.37 14.39 7.13
C VAL A 49 28.84 13.63 8.34
N TYR A 50 28.57 12.32 8.22
CA TYR A 50 27.93 11.52 9.26
C TYR A 50 28.81 11.34 10.50
N ASP A 51 30.14 11.29 10.35
CA ASP A 51 31.08 11.27 11.48
C ASP A 51 30.91 12.47 12.43
N GLN A 52 30.43 13.61 11.90
CA GLN A 52 30.24 14.83 12.68
C GLN A 52 28.87 14.90 13.37
N VAL A 53 27.89 14.11 12.93
CA VAL A 53 26.48 14.31 13.34
C VAL A 53 25.82 13.05 13.90
N ALA A 54 26.33 11.85 13.62
CA ALA A 54 25.69 10.59 14.00
C ALA A 54 25.46 10.46 15.52
N ALA A 55 26.41 10.93 16.34
CA ALA A 55 26.30 10.91 17.80
C ALA A 55 25.31 11.95 18.36
N LEU A 56 24.85 12.90 17.53
CA LEU A 56 23.95 13.97 17.92
C LEU A 56 22.51 13.74 17.47
N VAL A 57 22.22 12.66 16.74
CA VAL A 57 20.90 12.34 16.22
C VAL A 57 20.44 10.97 16.69
N ASP A 58 19.12 10.78 16.73
CA ASP A 58 18.54 9.47 17.03
C ASP A 58 18.59 8.58 15.78
N ARG A 59 18.53 9.20 14.58
CA ARG A 59 18.45 8.50 13.31
C ARG A 59 19.18 9.21 12.17
N LEU A 60 19.79 8.43 11.30
CA LEU A 60 20.28 8.88 9.99
C LEU A 60 19.31 8.47 8.88
N GLY A 61 18.84 9.45 8.11
CA GLY A 61 17.96 9.23 6.97
C GLY A 61 18.72 8.98 5.68
N LEU A 62 18.29 7.99 4.91
CA LEU A 62 18.89 7.52 3.66
C LEU A 62 17.90 7.66 2.49
N PRO A 63 17.62 8.88 2.00
CA PRO A 63 16.73 9.08 0.86
C PRO A 63 17.37 8.71 -0.47
N ASP A 64 16.68 7.88 -1.25
CA ASP A 64 16.87 7.70 -2.70
C ASP A 64 15.97 8.70 -3.44
N THR A 65 16.39 9.97 -3.42
CA THR A 65 15.59 11.12 -3.88
C THR A 65 15.12 10.99 -5.32
N VAL A 66 15.91 10.33 -6.17
CA VAL A 66 15.65 10.20 -7.61
C VAL A 66 15.31 8.77 -8.04
N GLY A 67 15.09 7.87 -7.10
CA GLY A 67 14.66 6.49 -7.37
C GLY A 67 15.68 5.66 -8.17
N VAL A 68 16.99 5.86 -7.94
CA VAL A 68 18.06 5.16 -8.67
C VAL A 68 18.55 3.90 -7.96
N ALA A 69 18.26 3.73 -6.67
CA ALA A 69 18.75 2.60 -5.91
C ALA A 69 18.13 1.28 -6.41
N THR A 70 18.93 0.23 -6.36
CA THR A 70 18.47 -1.16 -6.55
C THR A 70 18.63 -1.92 -5.25
N PRO A 71 17.93 -3.06 -5.05
CA PRO A 71 18.00 -3.78 -3.78
C PRO A 71 19.45 -4.13 -3.36
N PRO A 72 20.35 -4.63 -4.24
CA PRO A 72 21.74 -4.87 -3.85
C PRO A 72 22.51 -3.61 -3.42
N MET A 73 22.21 -2.45 -4.03
CA MET A 73 22.80 -1.17 -3.62
C MET A 73 22.31 -0.76 -2.23
N VAL A 74 21.05 -1.03 -1.91
CA VAL A 74 20.48 -0.80 -0.57
C VAL A 74 21.20 -1.63 0.48
N SER A 75 21.33 -2.94 0.25
CA SER A 75 22.02 -3.84 1.19
C SER A 75 23.47 -3.44 1.39
N GLN A 76 24.21 -3.18 0.29
CA GLN A 76 25.60 -2.74 0.37
C GLN A 76 25.75 -1.44 1.15
N ARG A 77 24.88 -0.46 0.90
CA ARG A 77 24.92 0.85 1.56
C ARG A 77 24.64 0.72 3.05
N LEU A 78 23.59 -0.01 3.43
CA LEU A 78 23.19 -0.20 4.82
C LEU A 78 24.26 -0.96 5.61
N ARG A 79 24.85 -2.01 5.05
CA ARG A 79 25.94 -2.76 5.71
C ARG A 79 27.14 -1.88 6.00
N ALA A 80 27.60 -1.10 5.02
CA ALA A 80 28.74 -0.22 5.21
C ALA A 80 28.47 0.88 6.26
N LEU A 81 27.26 1.43 6.27
CA LEU A 81 26.86 2.43 7.26
C LEU A 81 26.72 1.83 8.67
N ARG A 82 26.16 0.61 8.79
CA ARG A 82 26.03 -0.09 10.07
C ARG A 82 27.37 -0.52 10.65
N GLU A 83 28.31 -0.94 9.80
CA GLU A 83 29.67 -1.24 10.22
C GLU A 83 30.35 -0.02 10.85
N ARG A 84 30.13 1.18 10.28
CA ARG A 84 30.70 2.42 10.79
C ARG A 84 29.95 3.01 11.98
N TYR A 85 28.61 2.89 12.00
CA TYR A 85 27.73 3.47 13.00
C TYR A 85 26.83 2.41 13.67
N PRO A 86 27.40 1.48 14.46
CA PRO A 86 26.69 0.30 14.97
C PRO A 86 25.58 0.61 15.98
N VAL A 87 25.57 1.81 16.57
CA VAL A 87 24.59 2.24 17.57
C VAL A 87 23.54 3.18 16.99
N THR A 88 23.69 3.62 15.74
CA THR A 88 22.81 4.61 15.11
C THR A 88 21.72 3.90 14.33
N GLU A 89 20.48 4.30 14.56
CA GLU A 89 19.34 3.80 13.78
C GLU A 89 19.28 4.47 12.40
N PHE A 90 18.76 3.75 11.41
CA PHE A 90 18.61 4.25 10.06
C PHE A 90 17.13 4.39 9.69
N GLU A 91 16.82 5.42 8.90
CA GLU A 91 15.50 5.67 8.32
C GLU A 91 15.62 5.70 6.80
N VAL A 92 14.77 4.96 6.09
CA VAL A 92 14.84 4.88 4.62
C VAL A 92 13.68 5.57 3.94
N HIS A 93 13.95 6.13 2.76
CA HIS A 93 12.97 6.81 1.93
C HIS A 93 13.30 6.54 0.46
N PHE A 94 12.43 5.79 -0.23
CA PHE A 94 12.69 5.37 -1.61
C PHE A 94 11.63 5.93 -2.55
N HIS A 95 12.07 6.65 -3.59
CA HIS A 95 11.20 7.03 -4.69
C HIS A 95 11.03 5.90 -5.71
N ASP A 96 9.88 5.88 -6.38
CA ASP A 96 9.45 4.79 -7.26
C ASP A 96 9.71 5.07 -8.76
N ASP A 97 10.61 6.02 -9.09
CA ASP A 97 10.92 6.42 -10.47
C ASP A 97 11.31 5.23 -11.38
N ARG A 98 11.93 4.19 -10.81
CA ARG A 98 12.28 2.94 -11.50
C ARG A 98 11.42 1.73 -11.12
N GLY A 99 10.38 1.91 -10.31
CA GLY A 99 9.54 0.82 -9.80
C GLY A 99 10.19 -0.05 -8.71
N PHE A 100 11.27 0.43 -8.07
CA PHE A 100 12.00 -0.31 -7.03
C PHE A 100 11.69 0.14 -5.60
N ALA A 101 10.78 1.08 -5.36
CA ALA A 101 10.61 1.65 -4.02
C ALA A 101 10.22 0.59 -2.97
N LEU A 102 9.22 -0.24 -3.30
CA LEU A 102 8.76 -1.31 -2.41
C LEU A 102 9.83 -2.40 -2.21
N SER A 103 10.51 -2.83 -3.27
CA SER A 103 11.55 -3.86 -3.15
C SER A 103 12.79 -3.37 -2.40
N ASN A 104 13.21 -2.11 -2.62
CA ASN A 104 14.25 -1.45 -1.83
C ASN A 104 13.85 -1.32 -0.36
N THR A 105 12.58 -1.06 -0.08
CA THR A 105 12.07 -1.00 1.30
C THR A 105 12.11 -2.35 1.99
N LEU A 106 11.64 -3.41 1.33
CA LEU A 106 11.70 -4.77 1.88
C LEU A 106 13.15 -5.22 2.09
N GLU A 107 14.05 -4.84 1.19
CA GLU A 107 15.48 -5.11 1.36
C GLU A 107 16.07 -4.36 2.57
N ALA A 108 15.70 -3.09 2.77
CA ALA A 108 16.09 -2.35 3.97
C ALA A 108 15.56 -3.01 5.27
N VAL A 109 14.32 -3.52 5.25
CA VAL A 109 13.75 -4.27 6.38
C VAL A 109 14.56 -5.54 6.65
N ARG A 110 14.95 -6.30 5.63
CA ARG A 110 15.78 -7.51 5.78
C ARG A 110 17.15 -7.19 6.35
N GLU A 111 17.72 -6.05 5.97
CA GLU A 111 18.94 -5.53 6.56
C GLU A 111 18.71 -4.94 7.97
N GLY A 112 17.48 -4.98 8.51
CA GLY A 112 17.13 -4.65 9.89
C GLY A 112 16.70 -3.21 10.12
N VAL A 113 16.35 -2.45 9.08
CA VAL A 113 15.85 -1.07 9.21
C VAL A 113 14.40 -1.09 9.72
N ARG A 114 14.11 -0.27 10.73
CA ARG A 114 12.78 -0.19 11.37
C ARG A 114 12.01 1.09 11.07
N TYR A 115 12.69 2.13 10.58
CA TYR A 115 12.08 3.42 10.27
C TYR A 115 11.98 3.58 8.76
N ILE A 116 10.75 3.67 8.26
CA ILE A 116 10.47 3.61 6.82
C ILE A 116 9.48 4.71 6.48
N ASN A 117 9.85 5.54 5.50
CA ASN A 117 8.94 6.55 4.98
C ASN A 117 8.06 5.94 3.89
N THR A 118 6.75 6.01 4.11
CA THR A 118 5.72 5.52 3.19
C THR A 118 4.61 6.55 3.05
N THR A 119 3.77 6.38 2.04
CA THR A 119 2.52 7.13 1.89
C THR A 119 1.37 6.20 1.52
N LEU A 120 0.14 6.65 1.76
CA LEU A 120 -1.03 5.95 1.23
C LEU A 120 -0.97 5.92 -0.29
N LEU A 121 -1.22 4.75 -0.87
CA LEU A 121 -1.18 4.50 -2.32
C LEU A 121 0.18 4.80 -2.99
N GLY A 122 1.24 4.99 -2.19
CA GLY A 122 2.59 5.32 -2.67
C GLY A 122 2.71 6.70 -3.30
N ILE A 123 1.81 7.64 -2.96
CA ILE A 123 1.78 8.97 -3.58
C ILE A 123 2.93 9.83 -3.07
N GLY A 124 3.54 10.58 -3.97
CA GLY A 124 4.65 11.50 -3.66
C GLY A 124 5.04 12.27 -4.91
N GLU A 125 6.24 12.83 -4.94
CA GLU A 125 6.74 13.45 -6.17
C GLU A 125 6.90 12.42 -7.29
N ARG A 126 6.60 12.82 -8.54
CA ARG A 126 6.77 12.01 -9.77
C ARG A 126 6.00 10.68 -9.67
N SER A 127 6.70 9.54 -9.73
CA SER A 127 6.11 8.19 -9.59
C SER A 127 5.76 7.84 -8.13
N GLY A 128 6.10 8.71 -7.19
CA GLY A 128 5.78 8.57 -5.78
C GLY A 128 6.86 7.85 -4.99
N ILE A 129 6.46 7.26 -3.86
CA ILE A 129 7.32 6.50 -2.93
C ILE A 129 6.66 5.17 -2.56
N THR A 130 7.24 4.43 -1.62
CA THR A 130 6.66 3.17 -1.13
C THR A 130 5.23 3.33 -0.61
N SER A 131 4.30 2.53 -1.14
CA SER A 131 2.94 2.43 -0.61
C SER A 131 2.94 1.76 0.77
N MET A 132 2.33 2.42 1.76
CA MET A 132 2.21 1.92 3.13
C MET A 132 1.44 0.60 3.18
N THR A 133 0.31 0.54 2.49
CA THR A 133 -0.57 -0.65 2.47
C THR A 133 0.07 -1.79 1.69
N ALA A 134 0.81 -1.49 0.60
CA ALA A 134 1.61 -2.49 -0.10
C ALA A 134 2.76 -3.05 0.76
N LEU A 135 3.42 -2.21 1.55
CA LEU A 135 4.45 -2.67 2.49
C LEU A 135 3.85 -3.60 3.55
N MET A 136 2.75 -3.19 4.18
CA MET A 136 2.07 -3.98 5.21
C MET A 136 1.60 -5.35 4.67
N PHE A 137 1.09 -5.37 3.44
CA PHE A 137 0.75 -6.60 2.73
C PHE A 137 1.94 -7.57 2.65
N ASN A 138 3.09 -7.09 2.16
CA ASN A 138 4.27 -7.95 2.00
C ASN A 138 4.88 -8.37 3.35
N LEU A 139 4.94 -7.48 4.34
CA LEU A 139 5.42 -7.83 5.69
C LEU A 139 4.56 -8.92 6.34
N HIS A 140 3.24 -8.89 6.11
CA HIS A 140 2.33 -9.92 6.62
C HIS A 140 2.58 -11.28 5.97
N LEU A 141 2.77 -11.29 4.65
CA LEU A 141 3.07 -12.51 3.90
C LEU A 141 4.44 -13.09 4.25
N ASP A 142 5.42 -12.22 4.48
CA ASP A 142 6.76 -12.59 4.98
C ASP A 142 6.74 -12.97 6.49
N GLN A 143 5.56 -12.99 7.12
CA GLN A 143 5.36 -13.34 8.55
C GLN A 143 6.13 -12.44 9.52
N ASN A 144 6.47 -11.21 9.12
CA ASN A 144 7.13 -10.22 9.95
C ASN A 144 6.10 -9.46 10.80
N TYR A 145 5.45 -10.17 11.73
CA TYR A 145 4.37 -9.63 12.54
C TYR A 145 4.82 -8.59 13.56
N ASP A 146 6.07 -8.64 14.01
CA ASP A 146 6.66 -7.63 14.90
C ASP A 146 6.67 -6.24 14.23
N ALA A 147 6.97 -6.18 12.92
CA ALA A 147 6.91 -4.93 12.16
C ALA A 147 5.48 -4.41 11.94
N LEU A 148 4.46 -5.23 12.23
CA LEU A 148 3.04 -4.91 12.07
C LEU A 148 2.33 -4.66 13.41
N GLU A 149 3.04 -4.80 14.53
CA GLU A 149 2.48 -4.56 15.85
C GLU A 149 1.92 -3.13 15.95
N GLY A 150 0.71 -2.98 16.51
CA GLY A 150 0.00 -1.70 16.62
C GLY A 150 -0.79 -1.27 15.38
N TYR A 151 -0.59 -1.92 14.22
CA TYR A 151 -1.39 -1.64 13.03
C TYR A 151 -2.69 -2.46 13.00
N HIS A 152 -3.77 -1.80 12.57
CA HIS A 152 -5.06 -2.44 12.33
C HIS A 152 -5.19 -2.80 10.85
N LEU A 153 -4.71 -3.99 10.46
CA LEU A 153 -4.63 -4.42 9.05
C LEU A 153 -5.95 -4.34 8.30
N ARG A 154 -7.08 -4.64 8.95
CA ARG A 154 -8.42 -4.52 8.32
C ARG A 154 -8.76 -3.10 7.86
N GLY A 155 -8.09 -2.08 8.38
CA GLY A 155 -8.27 -0.69 7.96
C GLY A 155 -7.55 -0.33 6.65
N SER A 156 -6.66 -1.19 6.13
CA SER A 156 -5.81 -0.90 4.98
C SER A 156 -6.60 -0.60 3.70
N TYR A 157 -7.60 -1.41 3.38
CA TYR A 157 -8.40 -1.16 2.18
C TYR A 157 -9.33 0.07 2.29
N PRO A 158 -10.09 0.24 3.40
CA PRO A 158 -10.87 1.47 3.61
C PRO A 158 -10.05 2.77 3.54
N ILE A 159 -8.84 2.79 4.13
CA ILE A 159 -7.99 3.99 4.08
C ILE A 159 -7.48 4.29 2.66
N ASN A 160 -7.20 3.26 1.86
CA ASN A 160 -6.85 3.40 0.44
C ASN A 160 -8.00 4.05 -0.35
N VAL A 161 -9.24 3.58 -0.15
CA VAL A 161 -10.43 4.16 -0.80
C VAL A 161 -10.66 5.60 -0.38
N LEU A 162 -10.55 5.90 0.91
CA LEU A 162 -10.73 7.25 1.44
C LEU A 162 -9.69 8.22 0.85
N ALA A 163 -8.41 7.82 0.80
CA ALA A 163 -7.36 8.63 0.20
C ALA A 163 -7.60 8.87 -1.29
N ALA A 164 -7.96 7.83 -2.04
CA ALA A 164 -8.28 7.92 -3.46
C ALA A 164 -9.47 8.88 -3.72
N ASP A 165 -10.52 8.79 -2.91
CA ASP A 165 -11.69 9.70 -2.99
C ASP A 165 -11.29 11.16 -2.77
N LYS A 166 -10.51 11.45 -1.71
CA LYS A 166 -10.02 12.81 -1.43
C LYS A 166 -9.17 13.38 -2.55
N LEU A 167 -8.40 12.52 -3.22
CA LEU A 167 -7.55 12.88 -4.35
C LEU A 167 -8.28 12.84 -5.69
N ARG A 168 -9.58 12.51 -5.69
CA ARG A 168 -10.43 12.40 -6.89
C ARG A 168 -9.87 11.43 -7.92
N MET A 169 -9.25 10.34 -7.46
CA MET A 169 -8.77 9.22 -8.28
C MET A 169 -9.34 7.89 -7.80
N LEU A 170 -9.15 6.84 -8.59
CA LEU A 170 -9.41 5.47 -8.15
C LEU A 170 -8.19 4.91 -7.42
N VAL A 171 -8.39 3.88 -6.59
CA VAL A 171 -7.28 3.09 -6.05
C VAL A 171 -6.47 2.54 -7.24
N PRO A 172 -5.14 2.75 -7.30
CA PRO A 172 -4.34 2.31 -8.44
C PRO A 172 -4.46 0.80 -8.66
N PRO A 173 -4.54 0.32 -9.91
CA PRO A 173 -4.68 -1.12 -10.19
C PRO A 173 -3.45 -1.93 -9.76
N LYS A 174 -2.28 -1.28 -9.60
CA LYS A 174 -1.04 -1.90 -9.11
C LYS A 174 -0.98 -2.04 -7.58
N GLU A 175 -1.94 -1.47 -6.84
CA GLU A 175 -1.97 -1.53 -5.39
C GLU A 175 -2.42 -2.92 -4.93
N PRO A 176 -1.60 -3.67 -4.16
CA PRO A 176 -1.94 -5.03 -3.79
C PRO A 176 -3.17 -5.14 -2.88
N ILE A 177 -3.40 -4.14 -2.02
CA ILE A 177 -4.61 -4.04 -1.19
C ILE A 177 -5.68 -3.26 -1.96
N SER A 178 -6.30 -3.94 -2.92
CA SER A 178 -7.33 -3.43 -3.82
C SER A 178 -8.27 -4.56 -4.27
N LEU A 179 -9.54 -4.28 -4.60
CA LEU A 179 -10.39 -5.31 -5.24
C LEU A 179 -9.91 -5.67 -6.64
N THR A 180 -9.12 -4.83 -7.31
CA THR A 180 -8.55 -5.19 -8.63
C THR A 180 -7.68 -6.43 -8.56
N ASN A 181 -7.11 -6.74 -7.40
CA ASN A 181 -6.38 -7.98 -7.15
C ASN A 181 -7.28 -9.21 -6.96
N ARG A 182 -8.60 -9.04 -6.99
CA ARG A 182 -9.63 -10.10 -7.11
C ARG A 182 -10.33 -10.08 -8.48
N THR A 183 -9.92 -9.19 -9.39
CA THR A 183 -10.57 -9.03 -10.68
C THR A 183 -9.93 -9.94 -11.73
N HIS A 184 -10.67 -10.95 -12.20
CA HIS A 184 -10.21 -11.92 -13.19
C HIS A 184 -10.92 -11.73 -14.53
N THR A 185 -10.19 -11.22 -15.51
CA THR A 185 -10.73 -10.83 -16.83
C THR A 185 -10.70 -11.95 -17.87
N ALA A 186 -9.91 -13.01 -17.66
CA ALA A 186 -9.84 -14.14 -18.58
C ALA A 186 -10.92 -15.19 -18.25
N GLY A 187 -11.79 -15.52 -19.22
CA GLY A 187 -12.92 -16.44 -19.04
C GLY A 187 -12.55 -17.85 -18.56
N VAL A 188 -11.32 -18.31 -18.82
CA VAL A 188 -10.78 -19.58 -18.28
C VAL A 188 -10.43 -19.52 -16.78
N HIS A 189 -10.09 -18.34 -16.25
CA HIS A 189 -9.75 -18.18 -14.83
C HIS A 189 -11.00 -18.10 -13.96
N GLN A 190 -12.12 -17.60 -14.49
CA GLN A 190 -13.39 -17.50 -13.77
C GLN A 190 -13.94 -18.88 -13.40
N GLY A 191 -13.89 -19.86 -14.32
CA GLY A 191 -14.35 -21.22 -14.06
C GLY A 191 -13.54 -21.97 -12.99
N ALA A 192 -12.25 -21.66 -12.84
CA ALA A 192 -11.39 -22.32 -11.86
C ALA A 192 -11.48 -21.69 -10.46
N ILE A 193 -11.78 -20.40 -10.34
CA ILE A 193 -12.07 -19.72 -9.07
C ILE A 193 -13.39 -20.20 -8.46
N LEU A 194 -14.40 -20.44 -9.29
CA LEU A 194 -15.68 -21.01 -8.87
C LEU A 194 -15.52 -22.43 -8.32
N ASN A 195 -14.51 -23.17 -8.77
CA ASN A 195 -14.18 -24.50 -8.27
C ASN A 195 -13.29 -24.45 -7.01
N ASN A 196 -12.34 -23.51 -6.96
CA ASN A 196 -11.48 -23.26 -5.80
C ASN A 196 -10.80 -21.87 -5.91
N SER A 197 -11.28 -20.90 -5.13
CA SER A 197 -10.77 -19.51 -5.13
C SER A 197 -9.27 -19.42 -4.83
N SER A 198 -8.73 -20.34 -4.02
CA SER A 198 -7.29 -20.40 -3.69
C SER A 198 -6.39 -20.71 -4.90
N THR A 199 -6.96 -21.17 -6.02
CA THR A 199 -6.21 -21.46 -7.25
C THR A 199 -5.70 -20.20 -7.95
N TYR A 200 -6.36 -19.05 -7.77
CA TYR A 200 -5.99 -17.77 -8.40
C TYR A 200 -5.92 -16.59 -7.43
N GLU A 201 -6.49 -16.71 -6.24
CA GLU A 201 -6.32 -15.76 -5.13
C GLU A 201 -5.31 -16.34 -4.13
N ALA A 202 -4.01 -16.12 -4.40
CA ALA A 202 -2.94 -16.69 -3.58
C ALA A 202 -2.88 -16.14 -2.14
N HIS A 203 -3.53 -14.99 -1.87
CA HIS A 203 -3.41 -14.28 -0.60
C HIS A 203 -4.78 -13.83 -0.05
N PRO A 204 -5.08 -14.09 1.24
CA PRO A 204 -6.33 -13.70 1.86
C PRO A 204 -6.39 -12.19 2.08
N LEU A 205 -7.06 -11.46 1.18
CA LEU A 205 -7.17 -10.00 1.25
C LEU A 205 -8.21 -9.49 2.28
N ASP A 206 -9.04 -10.37 2.81
CA ASP A 206 -10.03 -10.06 3.85
C ASP A 206 -9.37 -9.60 5.17
N VAL A 207 -8.16 -10.10 5.46
CA VAL A 207 -7.32 -9.64 6.58
C VAL A 207 -7.01 -8.15 6.47
N PHE A 208 -7.00 -7.60 5.26
CA PHE A 208 -6.75 -6.20 4.95
C PHE A 208 -8.01 -5.37 4.74
N GLY A 209 -9.18 -5.94 5.02
CA GLY A 209 -10.48 -5.28 4.86
C GLY A 209 -10.95 -5.19 3.42
N VAL A 210 -10.36 -5.95 2.51
CA VAL A 210 -10.85 -6.06 1.13
C VAL A 210 -12.09 -6.96 1.16
N SER A 211 -13.25 -6.38 1.44
CA SER A 211 -14.55 -7.05 1.42
C SER A 211 -15.66 -6.10 0.99
N GLU A 212 -16.77 -6.65 0.50
CA GLU A 212 -17.95 -5.88 0.11
C GLU A 212 -18.58 -5.12 1.29
N ARG A 213 -18.44 -5.66 2.50
CA ARG A 213 -19.07 -5.14 3.73
C ARG A 213 -18.30 -3.97 4.35
N ASP A 214 -17.01 -3.86 4.04
CA ASP A 214 -16.10 -2.88 4.66
C ASP A 214 -16.06 -1.54 3.89
N ILE A 215 -16.78 -1.41 2.77
CA ILE A 215 -16.95 -0.13 2.07
C ILE A 215 -18.06 0.69 2.73
N LEU A 216 -17.67 1.72 3.46
CA LEU A 216 -18.59 2.68 4.07
C LEU A 216 -19.26 3.55 2.98
N LEU A 217 -20.50 3.23 2.65
CA LEU A 217 -21.38 4.06 1.83
C LEU A 217 -22.20 5.01 2.71
N GLY A 218 -22.23 6.28 2.33
CA GLY A 218 -23.00 7.29 3.02
C GLY A 218 -22.94 8.65 2.33
N PRO A 219 -23.50 9.71 2.93
CA PRO A 219 -23.62 11.02 2.28
C PRO A 219 -22.30 11.65 1.83
N LEU A 220 -21.20 11.25 2.47
CA LEU A 220 -19.85 11.73 2.14
C LEU A 220 -19.17 10.92 1.03
N SER A 221 -19.72 9.77 0.62
CA SER A 221 -19.15 8.94 -0.43
C SER A 221 -19.11 9.70 -1.75
N GLY A 222 -17.91 9.93 -2.27
CA GLY A 222 -17.74 10.55 -3.58
C GLY A 222 -17.96 9.55 -4.71
N TRP A 223 -17.86 10.07 -5.94
CA TRP A 223 -18.17 9.29 -7.13
C TRP A 223 -17.19 8.14 -7.36
N ASN A 224 -15.97 8.25 -6.85
CA ASN A 224 -14.99 7.18 -6.87
C ASN A 224 -15.48 5.99 -6.07
N THR A 225 -15.90 6.20 -4.82
CA THR A 225 -16.44 5.15 -3.96
C THR A 225 -17.68 4.50 -4.59
N ILE A 226 -18.56 5.30 -5.22
CA ILE A 226 -19.78 4.79 -5.86
C ILE A 226 -19.48 4.02 -7.15
N HIS A 227 -18.67 4.60 -8.04
CA HIS A 227 -18.19 3.92 -9.24
C HIS A 227 -17.56 2.58 -8.87
N TYR A 228 -16.71 2.62 -7.86
CA TYR A 228 -16.02 1.45 -7.34
C TYR A 228 -16.97 0.39 -6.79
N PHE A 229 -17.91 0.78 -5.91
CA PHE A 229 -18.89 -0.13 -5.32
C PHE A 229 -19.76 -0.78 -6.38
N LEU A 230 -20.26 -0.02 -7.35
CA LEU A 230 -21.13 -0.59 -8.37
C LEU A 230 -20.37 -1.44 -9.39
N LYS A 231 -19.17 -1.00 -9.82
CA LYS A 231 -18.41 -1.68 -10.87
C LYS A 231 -17.60 -2.87 -10.36
N GLU A 232 -16.80 -2.69 -9.30
CA GLU A 232 -15.84 -3.70 -8.86
C GLU A 232 -16.46 -4.70 -7.88
N ILE A 233 -17.46 -4.31 -7.08
CA ILE A 233 -18.19 -5.23 -6.19
C ILE A 233 -19.39 -5.85 -6.90
N HIS A 234 -20.26 -5.02 -7.49
CA HIS A 234 -21.52 -5.50 -8.05
C HIS A 234 -21.50 -5.76 -9.56
N TYR A 235 -20.32 -5.66 -10.18
CA TYR A 235 -20.05 -6.01 -11.59
C TYR A 235 -20.94 -5.29 -12.61
N PHE A 236 -21.40 -4.07 -12.29
CA PHE A 236 -22.11 -3.22 -13.25
C PHE A 236 -21.15 -2.63 -14.27
N ARG A 237 -21.58 -2.55 -15.53
CA ARG A 237 -20.84 -1.82 -16.57
C ARG A 237 -21.34 -0.38 -16.61
N MET A 238 -20.44 0.56 -16.33
CA MET A 238 -20.68 1.99 -16.45
C MET A 238 -19.38 2.74 -16.76
N ASP A 239 -19.51 3.96 -17.29
CA ASP A 239 -18.41 4.91 -17.38
C ASP A 239 -18.37 5.83 -16.15
N GLU A 240 -17.31 6.64 -16.03
CA GLU A 240 -17.17 7.57 -14.91
C GLU A 240 -18.24 8.68 -14.91
N ALA A 241 -18.72 9.09 -16.09
CA ALA A 241 -19.76 10.12 -16.21
C ALA A 241 -21.07 9.65 -15.58
N THR A 242 -21.47 8.41 -15.90
CA THR A 242 -22.64 7.73 -15.32
C THR A 242 -22.48 7.56 -13.82
N ALA A 243 -21.30 7.16 -13.34
CA ALA A 243 -21.08 7.03 -11.90
C ALA A 243 -21.16 8.37 -11.16
N ARG A 244 -20.70 9.48 -11.76
CA ARG A 244 -20.85 10.83 -11.20
C ARG A 244 -22.31 11.25 -11.11
N ASP A 245 -23.12 10.95 -12.13
CA ASP A 245 -24.56 11.26 -12.13
C ASP A 245 -25.31 10.43 -11.06
N ILE A 246 -25.04 9.12 -10.99
CA ILE A 246 -25.57 8.25 -9.92
C ILE A 246 -25.19 8.78 -8.54
N THR A 247 -23.96 9.27 -8.38
CA THR A 247 -23.48 9.85 -7.11
C THR A 247 -24.25 11.09 -6.70
N ALA A 248 -24.56 11.99 -7.65
CA ALA A 248 -25.34 13.18 -7.36
C ALA A 248 -26.73 12.80 -6.82
N ARG A 249 -27.41 11.88 -7.51
CA ARG A 249 -28.72 11.38 -7.07
C ARG A 249 -28.68 10.64 -5.74
N PHE A 250 -27.65 9.82 -5.54
CA PHE A 250 -27.44 9.14 -4.27
C PHE A 250 -27.28 10.13 -3.12
N LYS A 251 -26.48 11.19 -3.29
CA LYS A 251 -26.27 12.22 -2.25
C LYS A 251 -27.53 13.03 -1.93
N GLU A 252 -28.38 13.29 -2.92
CA GLU A 252 -29.67 13.96 -2.71
C GLU A 252 -30.61 13.14 -1.81
N ARG A 253 -30.57 11.81 -1.95
CA ARG A 253 -31.57 10.90 -1.34
C ARG A 253 -31.08 10.18 -0.10
N VAL A 254 -29.78 9.99 0.07
CA VAL A 254 -29.19 9.22 1.18
C VAL A 254 -29.47 9.83 2.56
N TYR A 255 -29.76 11.13 2.65
CA TYR A 255 -30.22 11.78 3.89
C TYR A 255 -31.68 11.48 4.25
N GLN A 256 -32.45 10.92 3.32
CA GLN A 256 -33.90 10.72 3.42
C GLN A 256 -34.28 9.23 3.41
N ILE A 257 -33.30 8.33 3.55
CA ILE A 257 -33.56 6.89 3.59
C ILE A 257 -34.34 6.51 4.86
N ASP A 258 -35.22 5.52 4.71
CA ASP A 258 -35.95 4.95 5.84
C ASP A 258 -34.98 4.23 6.80
N ALA A 259 -35.38 4.09 8.07
CA ALA A 259 -34.52 3.54 9.12
C ALA A 259 -34.10 2.07 8.88
N ASP A 260 -34.83 1.35 8.04
CA ASP A 260 -34.59 -0.03 7.63
C ASP A 260 -33.85 -0.15 6.28
N GLN A 261 -33.68 0.95 5.55
CA GLN A 261 -32.95 0.97 4.27
C GLN A 261 -31.49 1.36 4.50
N SER A 262 -30.57 0.52 4.01
CA SER A 262 -29.14 0.84 4.01
C SER A 262 -28.76 1.75 2.83
N PRO A 263 -27.71 2.58 2.96
CA PRO A 263 -27.17 3.34 1.84
C PRO A 263 -26.76 2.46 0.63
N ALA A 264 -26.32 1.23 0.89
CA ALA A 264 -26.00 0.28 -0.17
C ALA A 264 -27.24 -0.13 -0.99
N GLU A 265 -28.36 -0.41 -0.33
CA GLU A 265 -29.62 -0.77 -0.99
C GLU A 265 -30.17 0.38 -1.84
N LEU A 266 -30.14 1.61 -1.32
CA LEU A 266 -30.49 2.80 -2.10
C LEU A 266 -29.61 2.93 -3.35
N LEU A 267 -28.29 2.77 -3.20
CA LEU A 267 -27.38 2.91 -4.33
C LEU A 267 -27.63 1.83 -5.39
N LEU A 268 -27.89 0.59 -4.96
CA LEU A 268 -28.23 -0.50 -5.84
C LEU A 268 -29.54 -0.27 -6.58
N SER A 269 -30.59 0.23 -5.92
CA SER A 269 -31.88 0.51 -6.56
C SER A 269 -31.75 1.61 -7.62
N ILE A 270 -31.00 2.68 -7.35
CA ILE A 270 -30.70 3.73 -8.35
C ILE A 270 -30.01 3.08 -9.57
N ALA A 271 -28.99 2.26 -9.35
CA ALA A 271 -28.24 1.62 -10.44
C ALA A 271 -29.09 0.65 -11.27
N THR A 272 -29.95 -0.15 -10.64
CA THR A 272 -30.75 -1.18 -11.34
C THR A 272 -32.06 -0.68 -11.92
N GLU A 273 -32.77 0.20 -11.21
CA GLU A 273 -34.14 0.58 -11.54
C GLU A 273 -34.17 1.85 -12.40
N GLU A 274 -33.39 2.87 -12.03
CA GLU A 274 -33.35 4.14 -12.75
C GLU A 274 -32.42 4.06 -13.96
N TYR A 275 -31.17 3.64 -13.75
CA TYR A 275 -30.15 3.61 -14.81
C TYR A 275 -30.12 2.30 -15.59
N LYS A 276 -30.73 1.24 -15.05
CA LYS A 276 -30.80 -0.09 -15.68
C LYS A 276 -29.43 -0.58 -16.14
N LEU A 277 -28.42 -0.38 -15.29
CA LEU A 277 -27.05 -0.70 -15.64
C LEU A 277 -26.92 -2.20 -15.95
N PRO A 278 -26.29 -2.56 -17.09
CA PRO A 278 -26.08 -3.95 -17.41
C PRO A 278 -25.05 -4.55 -16.44
N LYS A 279 -25.40 -5.65 -15.78
CA LYS A 279 -24.45 -6.47 -15.04
C LYS A 279 -23.65 -7.34 -16.00
N LEU A 280 -22.37 -7.56 -15.71
CA LEU A 280 -21.66 -8.71 -16.24
C LEU A 280 -22.35 -9.98 -15.72
N LEU A 281 -23.07 -10.67 -16.61
CA LEU A 281 -23.71 -11.94 -16.28
C LEU A 281 -22.65 -13.03 -16.22
N LEU A 282 -22.37 -13.53 -15.02
CA LEU A 282 -21.72 -14.83 -14.87
C LEU A 282 -22.68 -15.91 -15.41
N PRO A 283 -22.23 -16.84 -16.27
CA PRO A 283 -23.10 -17.88 -16.83
C PRO A 283 -23.76 -18.75 -15.76
N GLU A 284 -25.01 -19.15 -15.97
CA GLU A 284 -25.82 -19.93 -15.01
C GLU A 284 -25.19 -21.29 -14.62
N SER A 285 -24.37 -21.88 -15.49
CA SER A 285 -23.62 -23.12 -15.24
C SER A 285 -22.60 -23.00 -14.10
N ALA A 286 -22.22 -21.78 -13.73
CA ALA A 286 -21.37 -21.50 -12.56
C ALA A 286 -22.12 -21.57 -11.22
N ARG A 287 -23.47 -21.65 -11.23
CA ARG A 287 -24.29 -21.51 -10.01
C ARG A 287 -24.75 -22.83 -9.39
N ARG A 288 -24.52 -23.99 -10.01
CA ARG A 288 -25.04 -25.27 -9.50
C ARG A 288 -23.97 -26.36 -9.37
N GLN A 289 -23.80 -26.77 -8.11
CA GLN A 289 -23.26 -28.04 -7.58
C GLN A 289 -21.96 -28.58 -8.16
N ILE A 290 -20.86 -28.46 -7.39
CA ILE A 290 -20.07 -29.64 -6.99
C ILE A 290 -19.62 -29.42 -5.54
N VAL A 291 -20.33 -30.04 -4.60
CA VAL A 291 -19.93 -30.10 -3.19
C VAL A 291 -18.90 -31.21 -3.06
N GLN A 292 -17.64 -30.89 -2.81
CA GLN A 292 -16.71 -31.90 -2.30
C GLN A 292 -16.98 -32.03 -0.80
N ARG A 293 -17.71 -33.08 -0.39
CA ARG A 293 -17.79 -33.49 1.02
C ARG A 293 -16.41 -34.02 1.41
N LEU A 294 -15.80 -33.40 2.41
CA LEU A 294 -14.47 -33.78 2.92
C LEU A 294 -14.55 -34.98 3.89
N ASP A 295 -15.73 -35.57 4.06
CA ASP A 295 -16.02 -36.59 5.07
C ASP A 295 -16.17 -38.01 4.48
N GLU A 296 -16.05 -38.19 3.16
CA GLU A 296 -16.07 -39.52 2.55
C GLU A 296 -14.67 -40.16 2.57
N GLU A 297 -14.51 -41.22 3.39
CA GLU A 297 -13.36 -42.11 3.34
C GLU A 297 -13.18 -42.65 1.91
N GLN A 298 -12.02 -42.40 1.32
CA GLN A 298 -11.68 -42.94 0.00
C GLN A 298 -11.79 -44.47 0.02
N PRO A 299 -12.48 -45.11 -0.95
CA PRO A 299 -12.54 -46.56 -1.01
C PRO A 299 -11.13 -47.12 -1.24
N ARG A 300 -10.73 -48.05 -0.38
CA ARG A 300 -9.44 -48.76 -0.47
C ARG A 300 -9.30 -49.35 -1.87
N LYS A 301 -8.21 -49.01 -2.55
CA LYS A 301 -7.81 -49.65 -3.80
C LYS A 301 -7.60 -51.14 -3.51
N GLU A 302 -8.48 -51.99 -4.06
CA GLU A 302 -8.23 -53.42 -4.13
C GLU A 302 -6.98 -53.66 -4.98
N GLN A 303 -6.00 -54.31 -4.38
CA GLN A 303 -4.85 -54.86 -5.10
C GLN A 303 -5.37 -56.00 -5.97
N VAL A 304 -5.38 -55.79 -7.28
CA VAL A 304 -5.54 -56.88 -8.24
C VAL A 304 -4.19 -57.56 -8.41
N LYS A 305 -4.16 -58.85 -8.04
CA LYS A 305 -3.09 -59.81 -8.31
C LYS A 305 -2.93 -60.04 -9.82
#